data_AF-A0A1I4VWT9-F1
#
_entry.id   AF-A0A1I4VWT9-F1
#
_cell.length_a   1.000
_cell.length_b   1.000
_cell.length_c   1.000
_cell.angle_alpha   90.00
_cell.angle_beta   90.00
_cell.angle_gamma   90.00
#
_symmetry.space_group_name_H-M   'P 1'
#
loop_
_entity.id
_entity.type
_entity.pdbx_description
1 polymer ?
#
loop_
_entity_poly.entity_id
_entity_poly.type
_entity_poly.pdbx_seq_one_letter_code
_entity_poly.pdbx_strand_id
1 'polypeptide(L)' 'MRYLAALLFTVFFAASALASQCPSLMSQIDRQLQSVQLDSETEASIRALREEGESLHNQGKHSESVKVLREAMDKLDAMS' A
#
# COMPACT_ATOMS: atom_id res chain seq x y z
N MET A 1 -14.52 -34.00 -10.73
CA MET A 1 -13.80 -33.19 -11.73
C MET A 1 -14.41 -31.79 -11.94
N ARG A 2 -15.72 -31.64 -12.25
CA ARG A 2 -16.35 -30.30 -12.49
C ARG A 2 -16.27 -29.34 -11.28
N TYR A 3 -16.52 -29.84 -10.06
CA TYR A 3 -16.43 -29.03 -8.84
C TYR A 3 -14.98 -28.68 -8.44
N LEU A 4 -14.02 -29.55 -8.79
CA LEU A 4 -12.60 -29.30 -8.55
C LEU A 4 -12.08 -28.15 -9.44
N ALA A 5 -12.52 -28.10 -10.70
CA ALA A 5 -12.21 -27.01 -11.62
C ALA A 5 -12.83 -25.67 -11.18
N ALA A 6 -14.06 -25.69 -10.66
CA ALA A 6 -14.70 -24.49 -10.11
C ALA A 6 -13.99 -23.95 -8.85
N LEU A 7 -13.51 -24.83 -7.97
CA LEU A 7 -12.81 -24.45 -6.73
C LEU A 7 -11.39 -23.92 -7.00
N LEU A 8 -10.70 -24.45 -8.02
CA LEU A 8 -9.41 -23.91 -8.47
C LEU A 8 -9.52 -22.51 -9.06
N PHE A 9 -10.63 -22.20 -9.75
CA PHE A 9 -10.86 -20.88 -10.35
C PHE A 9 -11.05 -19.78 -9.29
N THR A 10 -11.71 -20.09 -8.17
CA THR A 10 -11.95 -19.12 -7.09
C THR A 10 -10.69 -18.77 -6.29
N VAL A 11 -9.77 -19.72 -6.09
CA VAL A 11 -8.50 -19.46 -5.37
C VAL A 11 -7.57 -18.55 -6.18
N PHE A 12 -7.58 -18.67 -7.51
CA PHE A 12 -6.73 -17.86 -8.38
C PHE A 12 -7.10 -16.36 -8.35
N PHE A 13 -8.40 -16.04 -8.27
CA PHE A 13 -8.87 -14.65 -8.22
C PHE A 13 -8.55 -13.94 -6.89
N ALA A 14 -8.55 -14.66 -5.76
CA ALA A 14 -8.25 -14.08 -4.46
C ALA A 14 -6.77 -13.64 -4.33
N ALA A 15 -5.85 -14.35 -5.01
CA ALA A 15 -4.43 -14.02 -5.00
C ALA A 15 -4.11 -12.68 -5.70
N SER A 16 -4.89 -12.30 -6.73
CA SER A 16 -4.67 -11.05 -7.48
C SER A 16 -4.93 -9.79 -6.65
N ALA A 17 -5.88 -9.85 -5.70
CA ALA A 17 -6.18 -8.72 -4.81
C ALA A 17 -5.04 -8.45 -3.81
N LEU A 18 -4.33 -9.48 -3.35
CA LEU A 18 -3.21 -9.32 -2.42
C LEU A 18 -1.97 -8.75 -3.09
N ALA A 19 -1.72 -9.08 -4.37
CA ALA A 19 -0.55 -8.58 -5.10
C ALA A 19 -0.58 -7.05 -5.34
N SER A 20 -1.76 -6.44 -5.35
CA SER A 20 -1.95 -5.02 -5.68
C SER A 20 -2.01 -4.08 -4.48
N GLN A 21 -1.94 -4.60 -3.25
CA GLN A 21 -2.11 -3.80 -2.02
C GLN A 21 -1.01 -2.75 -1.85
N CYS A 22 0.28 -3.12 -1.91
CA CYS A 22 1.38 -2.17 -1.70
C CYS A 22 1.40 -1.07 -2.77
N PRO A 23 1.34 -1.39 -4.09
CA PRO A 23 1.29 -0.36 -5.13
C PRO A 23 0.07 0.56 -5.00
N SER A 24 -1.08 0.02 -4.57
CA SER A 24 -2.28 0.83 -4.35
C SER A 24 -2.11 1.84 -3.21
N LEU A 25 -1.51 1.43 -2.08
CA LEU A 25 -1.24 2.33 -0.95
C LEU A 25 -0.23 3.42 -1.32
N MET A 26 0.89 3.06 -1.97
CA MET A 26 1.87 4.04 -2.45
C MET A 26 1.21 5.09 -3.35
N SER A 27 0.42 4.64 -4.32
CA SER A 27 -0.27 5.54 -5.26
C SER A 27 -1.31 6.43 -4.57
N GLN A 28 -1.96 5.95 -3.50
CA GLN A 28 -2.89 6.76 -2.70
C GLN A 28 -2.15 7.86 -1.94
N ILE A 29 -1.04 7.52 -1.28
CA ILE A 29 -0.19 8.49 -0.57
C ILE A 29 0.33 9.55 -1.55
N ASP A 30 0.85 9.14 -2.70
CA ASP A 30 1.39 10.05 -3.72
C ASP A 30 0.34 11.05 -4.21
N ARG A 31 -0.91 10.60 -4.41
CA ARG A 31 -2.03 11.48 -4.80
C ARG A 31 -2.42 12.43 -3.68
N GLN A 32 -2.54 11.93 -2.45
CA GLN A 32 -2.96 12.75 -1.32
C GLN A 32 -1.93 13.84 -0.99
N LEU A 33 -0.63 13.53 -1.05
CA LEU A 33 0.47 14.50 -0.91
C LEU A 33 0.42 15.64 -1.94
N GLN A 34 -0.18 15.41 -3.12
CA GLN A 34 -0.38 16.46 -4.12
C GLN A 34 -1.61 17.33 -3.84
N SER A 35 -2.55 16.83 -3.02
CA SER A 35 -3.85 17.47 -2.78
C SER A 35 -3.93 18.22 -1.45
N VAL A 36 -3.09 17.86 -0.47
CA VAL A 36 -3.12 18.44 0.88
C VAL A 36 -1.88 19.33 1.08
N GLN A 37 -2.09 20.47 1.73
CA GLN A 37 -1.00 21.36 2.12
C GLN A 37 -0.57 21.01 3.54
N LEU A 38 0.62 20.42 3.68
CA LEU A 38 1.20 20.01 4.96
C LEU A 38 2.35 20.93 5.35
N ASP A 39 2.69 20.98 6.64
CA ASP A 39 3.97 21.55 7.05
C ASP A 39 5.14 20.66 6.55
N SER A 40 6.32 21.26 6.44
CA SER A 40 7.49 20.59 5.85
C SER A 40 7.95 19.35 6.62
N GLU A 41 7.76 19.32 7.94
CA GLU A 41 8.21 18.19 8.77
C GLU A 41 7.27 17.00 8.59
N THR A 42 5.96 17.25 8.63
CA THR A 42 4.94 16.23 8.39
C THR A 42 5.04 15.66 6.97
N GLU A 43 5.20 16.52 5.95
CA GLU A 43 5.37 16.07 4.57
C GLU A 43 6.62 15.18 4.41
N ALA A 44 7.75 15.59 4.98
CA ALA A 44 8.99 14.81 4.95
C ALA A 44 8.84 13.45 5.65
N SER A 45 8.15 13.40 6.80
CA SER A 45 7.88 12.15 7.52
C SER A 45 7.04 11.18 6.69
N ILE A 46 5.99 11.66 6.02
CA ILE A 46 5.12 10.82 5.18
C ILE A 46 5.90 10.33 3.95
N ARG A 47 6.72 11.18 3.31
CA ARG A 47 7.56 10.79 2.17
C ARG A 47 8.56 9.70 2.55
N ALA A 48 9.21 9.82 3.71
CA ALA A 48 10.14 8.82 4.20
C ALA A 48 9.46 7.45 4.42
N LEU A 49 8.26 7.43 5.01
CA LEU A 49 7.48 6.20 5.16
C LEU A 49 7.07 5.61 3.80
N ARG A 50 6.69 6.45 2.82
CA ARG A 50 6.36 6.00 1.46
C ARG A 50 7.57 5.37 0.76
N GLU A 51 8.75 5.96 0.89
CA GLU A 51 10.01 5.45 0.34
C GLU A 51 10.44 4.13 1.01
N GLU A 52 10.33 4.05 2.34
CA GLU A 52 10.60 2.81 3.09
C GLU A 52 9.64 1.69 2.67
N GLY A 53 8.35 2.01 2.53
CA GLY A 53 7.34 1.08 2.03
C GLY A 53 7.66 0.52 0.64
N GLU A 54 8.13 1.35 -0.28
CA GLU A 54 8.59 0.92 -1.61
C GLU A 54 9.85 0.06 -1.55
N SER A 55 10.83 0.44 -0.71
CA SER A 55 12.03 -0.36 -0.49
C SER A 55 11.70 -1.76 0.04
N LEU A 56 10.78 -1.86 1.01
CA LEU A 56 10.32 -3.14 1.55
C LEU A 56 9.59 -3.98 0.49
N HIS A 57 8.76 -3.35 -0.35
CA HIS A 57 8.12 -4.02 -1.48
C HIS A 57 9.15 -4.60 -2.46
N ASN A 58 10.15 -3.81 -2.86
CA ASN A 58 11.20 -4.23 -3.78
C ASN A 58 12.07 -5.37 -3.21
N GLN A 59 12.16 -5.47 -1.88
CA GLN A 59 12.81 -6.58 -1.17
C GLN A 59 11.91 -7.84 -1.03
N GLY A 60 10.65 -7.80 -1.47
CA GLY A 60 9.68 -8.89 -1.27
C GLY A 60 9.03 -8.94 0.13
N LYS A 61 9.31 -7.95 0.98
CA LYS A 61 8.78 -7.84 2.36
C LYS A 61 7.40 -7.17 2.34
N HIS A 62 6.43 -7.83 1.73
CA HIS A 62 5.10 -7.25 1.46
C HIS A 62 4.33 -6.89 2.73
N SER A 63 4.37 -7.75 3.75
CA SER A 63 3.66 -7.50 5.01
C SER A 63 4.22 -6.28 5.73
N GLU A 64 5.54 -6.13 5.78
CA GLU A 64 6.20 -4.95 6.34
C GLU A 64 5.92 -3.69 5.51
N SER A 65 5.97 -3.80 4.17
CA SER A 65 5.62 -2.71 3.25
C SER A 65 4.21 -2.17 3.53
N VAL A 66 3.20 -3.05 3.61
CA VAL A 66 1.81 -2.64 3.91
C VAL A 66 1.71 -1.97 5.27
N LYS A 67 2.43 -2.47 6.29
CA LYS A 67 2.41 -1.88 7.63
C LYS A 67 2.93 -0.43 7.61
N VAL A 68 4.10 -0.20 7.00
CA VAL A 68 4.71 1.13 6.90
C VAL A 68 3.86 2.07 6.05
N LEU A 69 3.31 1.60 4.93
CA LEU A 69 2.45 2.42 4.06
C LEU A 69 1.13 2.80 4.73
N ARG A 70 0.58 1.93 5.60
CA ARG A 70 -0.61 2.28 6.40
C ARG A 70 -0.30 3.35 7.44
N GLU A 71 0.87 3.30 8.08
CA GLU A 71 1.31 4.36 8.99
C GLU A 71 1.43 5.71 8.28
N ALA A 72 1.93 5.71 7.03
CA ALA A 72 1.97 6.92 6.21
C ALA A 72 0.56 7.47 5.91
N MET A 73 -0.38 6.59 5.56
CA MET A 73 -1.78 6.97 5.35
C MET A 73 -2.44 7.50 6.63
N ASP A 74 -2.28 6.82 7.76
CA ASP A 74 -2.88 7.23 9.03
C ASP A 74 -2.38 8.63 9.44
N LYS A 75 -1.09 8.91 9.22
CA LYS A 75 -0.52 10.26 9.43
C LYS A 75 -1.13 11.30 8.49
N LEU A 76 -1.37 10.94 7.24
CA LEU A 76 -1.95 11.85 6.26
C LEU A 76 -3.43 12.14 6.57
N ASP A 77 -4.21 11.10 6.86
CA ASP A 77 -5.63 11.22 7.21
C ASP A 77 -5.85 11.99 8.52
N ALA A 78 -4.86 12.02 9.43
CA ALA A 78 -4.89 12.86 10.63
C ALA A 78 -4.73 14.37 10.33
N MET A 79 -4.32 14.74 9.12
CA MET A 79 -3.99 16.11 8.71
C MET A 79 -4.91 16.67 7.62
N SER A 80 -5.76 15.82 7.03
CA SER A 80 -6.80 16.19 6.06
C SER A 80 -8.09 16.67 6.73
#